data_AF-A0A9D2TJN3-F1
#
_entry.id   AF-A0A9D2TJN3-F1
#
_cell.length_a   1.000
_cell.length_b   1.000
_cell.length_c   1.000
_cell.angle_alpha   90.00
_cell.angle_beta   90.00
_cell.angle_gamma   90.00
#
_symmetry.space_group_name_H-M   'P 1'
#
loop_
_entity.id
_entity.type
_entity.pdbx_description
1 polymer ?
#
loop_
_entity_poly.entity_id
_entity_poly.type
_entity_poly.pdbx_seq_one_letter_code
_entity_poly.pdbx_strand_id
1 'polypeptide(L)' 'MATSPARQPLDVGIELEIGGMTCASCANRIERKLNKLDGVSASVNYATEK' A
#
# COMPACT_ATOMS: atom_id res chain seq x y z
N MET A 1 2.97 -2.59 -33.47
CA MET A 1 3.30 -2.16 -32.10
C MET A 1 2.14 -2.53 -31.20
N ALA A 2 2.15 -3.73 -30.63
CA ALA A 2 1.18 -4.18 -29.64
C ALA A 2 1.96 -4.36 -28.34
N THR A 3 1.76 -3.43 -27.40
CA THR A 3 2.32 -3.47 -26.06
C THR A 3 1.66 -4.63 -25.30
N SER A 4 2.42 -5.71 -25.11
CA SER A 4 2.05 -6.84 -24.26
C SER A 4 1.62 -6.36 -22.87
N PRO A 5 0.47 -6.82 -22.34
CA PRO A 5 0.12 -6.53 -20.97
C PRO A 5 1.11 -7.27 -20.07
N ALA A 6 1.58 -6.55 -19.07
CA ALA A 6 2.50 -7.03 -18.06
C ALA A 6 2.00 -8.35 -17.45
N ARG A 7 2.90 -9.33 -17.38
CA ARG A 7 2.79 -10.44 -16.44
C ARG A 7 2.83 -9.83 -15.03
N GLN A 8 1.67 -9.51 -14.45
CA GLN A 8 1.58 -9.13 -13.04
C GLN A 8 1.63 -10.42 -12.21
N PRO A 9 2.68 -10.62 -11.40
CA PRO A 9 2.88 -11.85 -10.67
C PRO A 9 1.97 -11.83 -9.45
N LEU A 10 0.71 -12.21 -9.58
CA LEU A 10 -0.12 -12.68 -8.46
C LEU A 10 -0.09 -11.76 -7.22
N ASP A 11 0.07 -10.45 -7.38
CA ASP A 11 0.16 -9.52 -6.28
C ASP A 11 -1.19 -9.51 -5.57
N VAL A 12 -1.25 -10.24 -4.45
CA VAL A 12 -2.45 -10.38 -3.64
C VAL A 12 -2.67 -9.04 -2.94
N GLY A 13 -3.44 -8.17 -3.61
CA GLY A 13 -3.90 -6.92 -3.02
C GLY A 13 -4.86 -7.23 -1.88
N ILE A 14 -4.43 -6.96 -0.64
CA ILE A 14 -5.25 -7.14 0.54
C ILE A 14 -5.61 -5.76 1.08
N GLU A 15 -6.90 -5.48 1.16
CA GLU A 15 -7.43 -4.31 1.85
C GLU A 15 -7.57 -4.66 3.33
N LEU A 16 -6.92 -3.89 4.20
CA LEU A 16 -7.00 -4.07 5.65
C LEU A 16 -7.43 -2.76 6.30
N GLU A 17 -8.55 -2.82 7.02
CA GLU A 17 -8.96 -1.74 7.91
C GLU A 17 -8.05 -1.73 9.14
N ILE A 18 -7.12 -0.78 9.20
CA ILE A 18 -6.23 -0.63 10.35
C ILE A 18 -6.88 0.31 11.38
N GLY A 19 -7.50 -0.30 12.40
CA GLY A 19 -7.97 0.43 13.57
C GLY A 19 -6.83 1.14 14.31
N GLY A 20 -7.05 2.39 14.73
CA GLY A 20 -6.06 3.17 15.50
C GLY A 20 -5.11 4.05 14.68
N MET A 21 -5.28 4.16 13.36
CA MET A 21 -4.61 5.18 12.54
C MET A 21 -5.23 6.57 12.75
N THR A 22 -5.11 7.11 13.96
CA THR A 22 -5.74 8.40 14.35
C THR A 22 -4.90 9.63 13.98
N CYS A 23 -3.73 9.43 13.37
CA CYS A 23 -2.82 10.53 13.06
C CYS A 23 -2.12 10.33 11.71
N ALA A 24 -2.13 11.39 10.90
CA ALA A 24 -1.37 11.46 9.64
C ALA A 24 0.12 11.08 9.82
N SER A 25 0.69 11.43 10.98
CA SER A 25 2.07 11.08 11.33
C SER A 25 2.29 9.58 11.51
N CYS A 26 1.29 8.85 12.02
CA CYS A 26 1.35 7.40 12.19
C CYS A 26 1.25 6.69 10.84
N ALA A 27 0.31 7.12 9.99
CA ALA A 27 0.14 6.58 8.64
C ALA A 27 1.41 6.74 7.79
N ASN A 28 2.00 7.93 7.77
CA ASN A 28 3.21 8.23 7.02
C ASN A 28 4.43 7.41 7.54
N ARG A 29 4.48 7.13 8.85
CA ARG A 29 5.54 6.29 9.44
C ARG A 29 5.38 4.81 9.04
N ILE A 30 4.16 4.31 8.96
CA ILE A 30 3.85 2.93 8.53
C ILE A 30 4.12 2.77 7.03
N GLU A 31 3.64 3.68 6.20
CA GLU A 31 3.85 3.66 4.75
C GLU A 31 5.34 3.63 4.40
N ARG A 32 6.15 4.47 5.05
CA ARG A 32 7.61 4.51 4.87
C ARG A 32 8.32 3.24 5.35
N LYS A 33 7.77 2.55 6.34
CA LYS A 33 8.31 1.28 6.84
C LYS A 33 7.98 0.13 5.89
N LEU A 34 6.77 0.12 5.34
CA LEU A 34 6.31 -0.89 4.38
C LEU A 34 7.02 -0.75 3.03
N ASN A 35 7.17 0.46 2.49
CA ASN A 35 7.91 0.70 1.24
C ASN A 35 9.43 0.48 1.35
N LYS A 36 9.95 0.25 2.57
CA LYS A 36 11.35 -0.17 2.76
C LYS A 36 11.56 -1.68 2.61
N LEU A 37 10.47 -2.45 2.53
CA LEU A 37 10.54 -3.89 2.30
C LEU A 37 10.68 -4.14 0.80
N ASP A 38 11.61 -5.01 0.43
CA ASP A 38 11.87 -5.33 -0.98
C ASP A 38 10.66 -6.03 -1.62
N GLY A 39 10.17 -5.48 -2.73
CA GLY A 39 8.99 -5.99 -3.43
C GLY A 39 7.63 -5.58 -2.85
N VAL A 40 7.59 -4.71 -1.83
CA VAL A 40 6.33 -4.23 -1.23
C VAL A 40 6.03 -2.81 -1.68
N SER A 41 4.88 -2.61 -2.33
CA SER A 41 4.31 -1.28 -2.59
C SER A 41 3.08 -1.12 -1.71
N ALA A 42 3.16 -0.22 -0.73
CA ALA A 42 2.07 0.05 0.20
C ALA A 42 1.69 1.53 0.15
N SER A 43 0.39 1.80 0.08
CA SER A 43 -0.18 3.15 0.18
C SER A 43 -1.10 3.19 1.39
N VAL A 44 -0.90 4.16 2.29
CA VAL A 44 -1.67 4.29 3.52
C VAL A 44 -2.44 5.60 3.47
N ASN A 45 -3.76 5.50 3.41
CA ASN A 45 -4.63 6.67 3.41
C ASN A 45 -5.39 6.77 4.74
N TYR A 46 -5.06 7.76 5.56
CA TYR A 46 -5.71 7.97 6.86
C TYR A 46 -6.96 8.86 6.77
N ALA A 47 -7.11 9.61 5.68
CA ALA A 47 -8.18 10.59 5.51
C ALA A 47 -9.42 10.01 4.80
N THR A 48 -9.25 8.89 4.10
CA THR A 48 -10.33 8.14 3.47
C THR A 48 -10.42 6.79 4.13
N GLU A 49 -11.31 6.68 5.10
CA GLU A 49 -11.86 5.41 5.58
C GLU A 49 -12.55 4.65 4.42
N LYS A 50 -11.74 3.90 3.70
CA LYS A 50 -12.05 2.72 2.89
C LYS A 50 -10.99 1.69 3.19
#